data_AF-A0A973ETV5-F1
#
_entry.id   AF-A0A973ETV5-F1
#
_cell.length_a   1.000
_cell.length_b   1.000
_cell.length_c   1.000
_cell.angle_alpha   90.00
_cell.angle_beta   90.00
_cell.angle_gamma   90.00
#
_symmetry.space_group_name_H-M   'P 1'
#
loop_
_entity.id
_entity.type
_entity.pdbx_description
1 polymer ?
#
loop_
_entity_poly.entity_id
_entity_poly.type
_entity_poly.pdbx_seq_one_letter_code
_entity_poly.pdbx_strand_id
1 'polypeptide(L)'
;MKKGMILYVTEEKEEVPLQGAEELIETSRSLGISAVFVATSEEEVIHGWFALITRGMHQILFMTVVYDAVLDRFESRGDPLRLCG
;
A
#
# COMPACT_ATOMS: atom_id res chain seq x y z
N MET A 1 -17.31 -2.78 -7.94
CA MET A 1 -16.68 -3.42 -6.76
C MET A 1 -15.62 -2.47 -6.21
N LYS A 2 -15.59 -2.22 -4.90
CA LYS A 2 -14.62 -1.30 -4.29
C LYS A 2 -13.32 -2.04 -3.98
N LYS A 3 -12.17 -1.49 -4.37
CA LYS A 3 -10.86 -2.08 -4.11
C LYS A 3 -10.06 -1.23 -3.13
N GLY A 4 -9.39 -1.87 -2.18
CA GLY A 4 -8.40 -1.27 -1.29
C GLY A 4 -6.99 -1.76 -1.64
N MET A 5 -5.98 -1.02 -1.19
CA MET A 5 -4.58 -1.42 -1.30
C MET A 5 -3.86 -1.20 0.02
N ILE A 6 -2.99 -2.13 0.41
CA ILE A 6 -2.05 -2.00 1.52
C ILE A 6 -0.65 -2.00 0.94
N LEU A 7 0.13 -1.00 1.31
CA LEU A 7 1.54 -0.86 0.95
C LEU A 7 2.37 -1.17 2.18
N TYR A 8 3.12 -2.26 2.15
CA TYR A 8 4.02 -2.65 3.21
C TYR A 8 5.44 -2.16 2.91
N VAL A 9 5.89 -1.12 3.62
CA VAL A 9 7.19 -0.49 3.43
C VAL A 9 8.23 -1.20 4.29
N THR A 10 9.27 -1.72 3.66
CA THR A 10 10.24 -2.64 4.32
C THR A 10 11.54 -2.00 4.79
N GLU A 11 11.74 -0.68 4.63
CA GLU A 11 12.94 0.00 5.15
C GLU A 11 12.68 0.80 6.43
N GLU A 12 13.47 0.46 7.45
CA GLU A 12 13.61 1.18 8.71
C GLU A 12 14.37 2.49 8.46
N LYS A 13 13.66 3.62 8.37
CA LYS A 13 13.98 4.85 9.10
C LYS A 13 13.12 6.02 8.61
N GLU A 14 12.55 6.70 9.60
CA GLU A 14 12.11 8.10 9.62
C GLU A 14 11.22 8.55 8.46
N GLU A 15 9.94 8.73 8.78
CA GLU A 15 8.99 9.57 8.03
C GLU A 15 9.10 9.49 6.51
N VAL A 16 8.61 8.39 5.93
CA VAL A 16 8.54 8.25 4.47
C VAL A 16 7.79 9.45 3.88
N PRO A 17 8.45 10.31 3.09
CA PRO A 17 7.81 11.49 2.54
C PRO A 17 6.70 11.05 1.59
N LEU A 18 5.48 11.56 1.80
CA LEU A 18 4.34 11.33 0.90
C LEU A 18 4.55 11.90 -0.52
N GLN A 19 5.67 12.60 -0.75
CA GLN A 19 6.05 13.21 -2.04
C GLN A 19 6.45 12.14 -3.08
N GLY A 20 7.15 11.07 -2.69
CA GLY A 20 7.44 9.94 -3.57
C GLY A 20 6.23 9.05 -3.91
N ALA A 21 5.05 9.34 -3.33
CA ALA A 21 3.84 8.53 -3.50
C ALA A 21 3.06 8.81 -4.80
N GLU A 22 3.50 9.74 -5.66
CA GLU A 22 2.81 10.01 -6.94
C GLU A 22 2.69 8.78 -7.82
N GLU A 23 3.77 8.00 -7.96
CA GLU A 23 3.78 6.77 -8.76
C GLU A 23 2.86 5.68 -8.14
N LEU A 24 2.79 5.64 -6.80
CA LEU A 24 1.85 4.79 -6.08
C LEU A 24 0.40 5.25 -6.29
N ILE A 25 0.15 6.55 -6.33
CA ILE A 25 -1.15 7.13 -6.60
C ILE A 25 -1.57 6.79 -8.04
N GLU A 26 -0.69 6.92 -9.03
CA GLU A 26 -0.96 6.54 -10.42
C GLU A 26 -1.23 5.04 -10.57
N THR A 27 -0.40 4.21 -9.93
CA THR A 27 -0.58 2.75 -9.89
C THR A 27 -1.89 2.37 -9.20
N SER A 28 -2.25 3.05 -8.11
CA SER A 28 -3.51 2.83 -7.43
C SER A 28 -4.72 3.20 -8.30
N ARG A 29 -4.63 4.30 -9.07
CA ARG A 29 -5.69 4.72 -10.01
C ARG A 29 -5.85 3.73 -11.16
N SER A 30 -4.75 3.28 -11.77
CA SER A 30 -4.80 2.33 -12.89
C SER A 30 -5.39 0.98 -12.48
N LEU A 31 -5.19 0.58 -11.21
CA LEU A 31 -5.78 -0.64 -10.63
C LEU A 31 -7.23 -0.48 -10.15
N GLY A 32 -7.77 0.76 -10.17
CA GLY A 32 -9.12 1.08 -9.68
C GLY A 32 -9.25 1.03 -8.16
N ILE A 33 -8.16 1.32 -7.44
CA ILE A 33 -8.11 1.38 -5.97
C ILE A 33 -8.82 2.64 -5.49
N SER A 34 -9.69 2.48 -4.50
CA SER A 34 -10.47 3.55 -3.88
C SER A 34 -9.91 4.02 -2.53
N ALA A 35 -9.05 3.21 -1.90
CA ALA A 35 -8.39 3.56 -0.65
C ALA A 35 -7.05 2.84 -0.53
N VAL A 36 -6.04 3.56 -0.03
CA VAL A 36 -4.69 3.04 0.23
C VAL A 36 -4.40 3.14 1.72
N PHE A 37 -3.75 2.13 2.27
CA PHE A 37 -3.20 2.10 3.62
C PHE A 37 -1.70 1.83 3.53
N VAL A 38 -0.88 2.62 4.23
CA VAL A 38 0.57 2.41 4.31
C VAL A 38 0.87 1.78 5.65
N ALA A 39 1.66 0.71 5.64
CA ALA A 39 2.07 -0.04 6.82
C ALA A 39 3.59 -0.21 6.81
N THR A 40 4.25 -0.01 7.95
CA THR A 40 5.69 -0.27 8.15
C THR A 40 5.92 -1.52 9.00
N SER A 41 4.87 -2.08 9.59
CA SER A 41 4.91 -3.31 10.39
C SER A 41 3.78 -4.28 10.01
N GLU A 42 3.94 -5.55 10.33
CA GLU A 42 2.88 -6.56 10.12
C GLU A 42 1.61 -6.25 10.94
N GLU A 43 1.75 -5.67 12.13
CA GLU A 43 0.62 -5.24 12.95
C GLU A 43 -0.21 -4.14 12.25
N GLU A 44 0.47 -3.17 11.64
CA GLU A 44 -0.17 -2.14 10.84
C GLU A 44 -0.84 -2.71 9.58
N VAL A 45 -0.29 -3.77 8.98
CA VAL A 45 -0.93 -4.48 7.86
C VAL A 45 -2.26 -5.10 8.30
N ILE A 46 -2.28 -5.77 9.45
CA ILE A 46 -3.51 -6.40 10.00
C ILE A 46 -4.55 -5.32 10.31
N HIS A 47 -4.13 -4.24 10.97
CA HIS A 47 -5.00 -3.10 11.26
C HIS A 47 -5.55 -2.45 9.98
N GLY A 48 -4.68 -2.19 9.01
CA GLY A 48 -5.04 -1.60 7.72
C GLY A 48 -6.01 -2.48 6.93
N TRP A 49 -5.80 -3.80 6.93
CA TRP A 49 -6.71 -4.76 6.30
C TRP A 49 -8.10 -4.70 6.93
N PHE A 50 -8.20 -4.75 8.26
CA PHE A 50 -9.47 -4.63 8.96
C PHE A 50 -10.16 -3.28 8.71
N ALA A 51 -9.40 -2.17 8.71
CA ALA A 51 -9.92 -0.85 8.42
C ALA A 51 -10.47 -0.73 6.99
N LEU A 52 -9.85 -1.39 6.00
CA LEU A 52 -10.33 -1.39 4.61
C LEU A 52 -11.60 -2.24 4.45
N ILE A 53 -11.67 -3.41 5.10
CA ILE A 53 -12.88 -4.25 5.09
C ILE A 53 -14.07 -3.51 5.70
N THR A 54 -13.90 -2.91 6.88
CA THR A 54 -14.96 -2.16 7.57
C THR A 54 -15.44 -0.93 6.80
N ARG A 55 -14.61 -0.40 5.89
CA ARG A 55 -14.97 0.67 4.94
C ARG A 55 -15.67 0.15 3.66
N GLY A 56 -15.95 -1.15 3.58
CA GLY A 56 -16.68 -1.78 2.47
C GLY A 56 -15.83 -2.07 1.24
N MET A 57 -14.51 -2.25 1.40
CA MET A 57 -13.64 -2.73 0.32
C MET A 57 -13.87 -4.24 0.13
N HIS A 58 -14.08 -4.66 -1.12
CA HIS A 58 -14.42 -6.03 -1.50
C HIS A 58 -13.20 -6.82 -1.98
N GLN A 59 -12.15 -6.11 -2.39
CA GLN A 59 -10.89 -6.68 -2.82
C GLN A 59 -9.78 -5.83 -2.24
N ILE A 60 -8.86 -6.45 -1.51
CA ILE A 60 -7.71 -5.76 -0.93
C ILE A 60 -6.46 -6.31 -1.61
N LEU A 61 -5.70 -5.44 -2.25
CA LEU A 61 -4.38 -5.74 -2.77
C LEU A 61 -3.33 -5.44 -1.70
N PHE A 62 -2.34 -6.29 -1.60
CA PHE A 62 -1.20 -6.14 -0.71
C PHE A 62 0.06 -6.10 -1.58
N MET A 63 0.86 -5.06 -1.40
CA MET A 63 2.11 -4.90 -2.13
C MET A 63 3.22 -4.54 -1.16
N THR A 64 4.36 -5.22 -1.29
CA THR A 64 5.57 -4.85 -0.59
C THR A 64 6.31 -3.81 -1.41
N VAL A 65 6.72 -2.73 -0.76
CA VAL A 65 7.47 -1.65 -1.39
C VAL A 65 8.73 -1.34 -0.59
N VAL A 66 9.75 -0.87 -1.30
CA VAL A 66 10.94 -0.25 -0.71
C VAL A 66 10.93 1.20 -1.11
N TYR A 67 11.24 2.10 -0.19
CA TYR A 67 11.42 3.50 -0.50
C TYR A 67 12.90 3.75 -0.82
N ASP A 68 13.19 4.13 -2.06
CA ASP A 68 14.52 4.59 -2.46
C ASP A 68 14.62 6.09 -2.19
N ALA A 69 15.33 6.45 -1.12
CA ALA A 69 15.55 7.85 -0.74
C ALA A 69 16.51 8.60 -1.69
N VAL A 70 17.35 7.90 -2.47
CA VAL A 70 18.24 8.51 -3.47
C VAL A 70 17.45 8.96 -4.68
N LEU A 71 16.43 8.18 -5.04
CA LEU A 71 15.60 8.42 -6.21
C LEU A 71 14.21 9.00 -5.88
N ASP A 72 13.94 9.25 -4.59
CA ASP A 72 12.68 9.72 -4.01
C ASP A 72 11.45 8.98 -4.55
N ARG A 73 11.52 7.65 -4.59
CA ARG A 73 10.47 6.81 -5.20
C ARG A 73 10.23 5.51 -4.46
N PHE A 74 9.07 4.92 -4.67
CA PHE A 74 8.76 3.58 -4.18
C PHE A 74 9.00 2.55 -5.27
N GLU A 75 9.81 1.54 -4.95
CA GLU A 75 10.00 0.38 -5.81
C GLU A 75 9.15 -0.78 -5.31
N SER A 76 8.30 -1.32 -6.18
CA SER A 76 7.51 -2.51 -5.89
C SER A 76 8.40 -3.74 -5.81
N ARG A 77 8.33 -4.47 -4.70
CA ARG A 77 8.93 -5.80 -4.57
C ARG A 77 7.89 -6.87 -4.87
N GLY A 78 7.89 -7.31 -6.12
CA GLY A 78 7.06 -8.43 -6.60
C GLY A 78 5.63 -8.03 -6.97
N ASP A 79 4.82 -9.04 -7.28
CA ASP A 79 3.44 -8.85 -7.73
C ASP A 79 2.49 -8.55 -6.56
N PRO A 80 1.49 -7.67 -6.74
CA PRO A 80 0.48 -7.42 -5.73
C PRO A 80 -0.34 -8.68 -5.43
N LEU A 81 -0.35 -9.06 -4.16
CA LEU A 81 -1.10 -10.21 -3.66
C LEU A 81 -2.54 -9.78 -3.34
N ARG A 82 -3.50 -10.68 -3.59
CA ARG A 82 -4.88 -10.46 -3.14
C ARG A 82 -5.04 -11.00 -1.74
N LEU A 83 -5.39 -10.14 -0.78
CA LEU A 83 -5.83 -10.58 0.53
C LEU A 83 -7.30 -11.02 0.43
N CYS A 84 -7.55 -12.25 0.87
CA CYS A 84 -8.89 -12.82 0.98
C CYS A 84 -9.40 -12.61 2.40
N GLY A 85 -10.67 -12.20 2.52
CA GLY A 85 -11.39 -11.96 3.76
C GLY A 85 -12.88 -11.99 3.50
#